data_AF-A0A0E0MUF9-F1
#
_entry.id   AF-A0A0E0MUF9-F1
#
_cell.length_a   1.000
_cell.length_b   1.000
_cell.length_c   1.000
_cell.angle_alpha   90.00
_cell.angle_beta   90.00
_cell.angle_gamma   90.00
#
_symmetry.space_group_name_H-M   'P 1'
#
loop_
_entity.id
_entity.type
_entity.pdbx_description
1 polymer ?
#
loop_
_entity_poly.entity_id
_entity_poly.type
_entity_poly.pdbx_seq_one_letter_code
_entity_poly.pdbx_strand_id
1 'polypeptide(L)'
;MAAAAAAADLPAGSQDHMNALRSTALRRSTLHWDAAAAFFAPPFRSRSCRRRRVPAPAAAAETRPTRSPSRARARARAKLLADADTRDPWLASLSLLPVDDGEAAAAAAAASTGWAIGVDPDTGGAIAVLSPDGSSQVFDNPFVHIVVSEFIRKRLDTKSIIELLRGLDAPPGTTAYIEKSSPFPTDGKLGWWSTGFSYGLWIAALVASGFSVVPVASQTWKAYFGLTRSGSPKDDSRQAASILFPDKALSLNRKKHHGRAEALLLAAYGKGLVLPSGEFSKTL
;
A
#
# COMPACT_ATOMS: atom_id res chain seq x y z
N MET A 1 19.62 -68.47 -47.77
CA MET A 1 20.74 -69.39 -47.48
C MET A 1 21.56 -68.80 -46.36
N ALA A 2 21.83 -69.62 -45.34
CA ALA A 2 22.38 -69.23 -44.05
C ALA A 2 23.92 -69.26 -43.99
N ALA A 3 24.49 -68.45 -43.10
CA ALA A 3 25.65 -68.70 -42.21
C ALA A 3 25.99 -67.36 -41.53
N ALA A 4 25.82 -67.09 -40.22
CA ALA A 4 26.21 -67.72 -38.96
C ALA A 4 27.64 -67.39 -38.46
N ALA A 5 27.71 -67.07 -37.16
CA ALA A 5 28.85 -66.82 -36.26
C ALA A 5 29.41 -65.37 -36.23
N ALA A 6 29.71 -64.73 -35.09
CA ALA A 6 29.92 -65.23 -33.73
C ALA A 6 29.57 -64.17 -32.66
N ALA A 7 29.22 -64.67 -31.47
CA ALA A 7 28.85 -63.94 -30.27
C ALA A 7 30.05 -63.36 -29.50
N ALA A 8 29.82 -62.28 -28.76
CA ALA A 8 30.56 -61.96 -27.55
C ALA A 8 29.57 -61.46 -26.48
N ASP A 9 29.72 -62.05 -25.31
CA ASP A 9 28.83 -62.05 -24.14
C ASP A 9 28.96 -60.79 -23.28
N LEU A 10 27.91 -60.49 -22.52
CA LEU A 10 27.74 -59.36 -21.60
C LEU A 10 28.60 -59.51 -20.30
N PRO A 11 28.69 -58.46 -19.45
CA PRO A 11 27.64 -58.35 -18.42
C PRO A 11 27.10 -56.92 -18.23
N ALA A 12 25.81 -56.89 -17.93
CA ALA A 12 25.08 -55.77 -17.39
C ALA A 12 25.51 -55.45 -15.95
N GLY A 13 25.52 -54.17 -15.59
CA GLY A 13 25.52 -53.75 -14.18
C GLY A 13 26.26 -52.45 -13.88
N SER A 14 25.52 -51.33 -13.85
CA SER A 14 25.61 -50.28 -12.81
C SER A 14 24.92 -49.01 -13.29
N GLN A 15 23.62 -49.12 -13.48
CA GLN A 15 22.73 -47.98 -13.47
C GLN A 15 22.40 -47.69 -12.01
N ASP A 16 23.25 -46.93 -11.31
CA ASP A 16 22.95 -46.36 -9.99
C ASP A 16 24.03 -45.36 -9.53
N HIS A 17 23.94 -44.13 -10.03
CA HIS A 17 24.55 -42.95 -9.38
C HIS A 17 23.47 -41.90 -9.07
N MET A 18 22.38 -42.36 -8.47
CA MET A 18 21.44 -41.54 -7.69
C MET A 18 20.92 -42.40 -6.55
N ASN A 19 21.73 -42.58 -5.49
CA ASN A 19 21.31 -42.87 -4.12
C ASN A 19 22.51 -43.23 -3.25
N ALA A 20 23.24 -42.23 -2.78
CA ALA A 20 24.09 -42.38 -1.61
C ALA A 20 24.12 -41.05 -0.89
N LEU A 21 23.24 -40.92 0.13
CA LEU A 21 23.33 -40.07 1.32
C LEU A 21 21.95 -40.06 2.00
N ARG A 22 21.53 -41.22 2.50
CA ARG A 22 20.52 -41.34 3.55
C ARG A 22 21.19 -41.96 4.76
N SER A 23 21.51 -41.13 5.76
CA SER A 23 21.47 -41.46 7.20
C SER A 23 22.39 -40.54 8.01
N THR A 24 21.97 -39.30 8.22
CA THR A 24 22.29 -38.59 9.46
C THR A 24 20.99 -38.05 10.02
N ALA A 25 20.77 -38.41 11.28
CA ALA A 25 19.50 -38.35 11.97
C ALA A 25 18.92 -36.93 12.01
N LEU A 26 17.65 -36.81 11.62
CA LEU A 26 16.81 -35.65 11.90
C LEU A 26 16.75 -35.42 13.42
N ARG A 27 17.45 -34.41 13.94
CA ARG A 27 16.92 -33.65 15.08
C ARG A 27 15.90 -32.67 14.52
N ARG A 28 14.63 -33.09 14.49
CA ARG A 28 13.50 -32.18 14.36
C ARG A 28 13.49 -31.28 15.59
N SER A 29 14.03 -30.07 15.49
CA SER A 29 13.72 -29.01 16.44
C SER A 29 12.24 -28.64 16.21
N THR A 30 11.37 -29.20 17.05
CA THR A 30 9.98 -28.77 17.18
C THR A 30 9.98 -27.30 17.64
N LEU A 31 9.85 -26.37 16.71
CA LEU A 31 9.49 -24.99 17.02
C LEU A 31 8.05 -25.03 17.52
N HIS A 32 7.92 -24.98 18.84
CA HIS A 32 6.67 -24.79 19.56
C HIS A 32 6.01 -23.49 19.06
N TRP A 33 4.97 -23.63 18.25
CA TRP A 33 4.09 -22.55 17.80
C TRP A 33 2.74 -22.55 18.54
N ASP A 34 2.71 -22.98 19.80
CA ASP A 34 1.49 -23.03 20.63
C ASP A 34 1.38 -21.86 21.64
N ALA A 35 1.91 -20.67 21.31
CA ALA A 35 1.75 -19.48 22.15
C ALA A 35 1.09 -18.27 21.45
N ALA A 36 0.56 -18.43 20.23
CA ALA A 36 -0.06 -17.32 19.48
C ALA A 36 -1.58 -17.45 19.29
N ALA A 37 -2.25 -18.32 20.04
CA ALA A 37 -3.71 -18.50 19.98
C ALA A 37 -4.48 -17.95 21.20
N ALA A 38 -3.85 -17.16 22.07
CA ALA A 38 -4.43 -16.73 23.35
C ALA A 38 -4.50 -15.20 23.55
N PHE A 39 -4.72 -14.41 22.50
CA PHE A 39 -4.92 -12.96 22.65
C PHE A 39 -6.28 -12.39 22.23
N PHE A 40 -7.26 -13.20 21.81
CA PHE A 40 -8.57 -12.68 21.45
C PHE A 40 -9.74 -13.62 21.78
N ALA A 41 -10.09 -13.72 23.07
CA ALA A 41 -11.46 -14.00 23.52
C ALA A 41 -11.59 -13.70 25.03
N PRO A 42 -12.25 -12.60 25.46
CA PRO A 42 -12.71 -12.54 26.84
C PRO A 42 -13.89 -13.52 27.01
N PRO A 43 -13.99 -14.25 28.15
CA PRO A 43 -15.12 -15.12 28.40
C PRO A 43 -16.40 -14.29 28.51
N PHE A 44 -17.38 -14.61 27.66
CA PHE A 44 -18.71 -14.02 27.65
C PHE A 44 -19.44 -14.45 28.94
N ARG A 45 -19.47 -13.59 29.96
CA ARG A 45 -20.35 -13.81 31.12
C ARG A 45 -21.80 -13.61 30.69
N SER A 46 -22.63 -14.64 30.84
CA SER A 46 -24.08 -14.52 30.66
C SER A 46 -24.63 -13.50 31.67
N ARG A 47 -25.08 -12.35 31.19
CA ARG A 47 -25.83 -11.42 32.03
C ARG A 47 -27.26 -11.92 32.11
N SER A 48 -27.66 -12.36 33.30
CA SER A 48 -29.04 -12.67 33.67
C SER A 48 -29.99 -11.56 33.22
N CYS A 49 -31.08 -11.93 32.54
CA CYS A 49 -32.17 -11.04 32.16
C CYS A 49 -32.76 -10.34 33.39
N ARG A 50 -32.40 -9.07 33.62
CA ARG A 50 -33.22 -8.18 34.44
C ARG A 50 -34.33 -7.62 33.56
N ARG A 51 -35.58 -7.83 33.97
CA ARG A 51 -36.79 -7.29 33.33
C ARG A 51 -36.59 -5.80 33.01
N ARG A 52 -36.75 -5.43 31.74
CA ARG A 52 -36.78 -4.02 31.30
C ARG A 52 -38.00 -3.35 31.94
N ARG A 53 -37.77 -2.31 32.73
CA ARG A 53 -38.81 -1.34 33.11
C ARG A 53 -39.04 -0.44 31.90
N VAL A 54 -40.30 -0.28 31.49
CA VAL A 54 -40.71 0.58 30.37
C VAL A 54 -40.35 2.04 30.71
N PRO A 55 -39.72 2.82 29.82
CA PRO A 55 -39.49 4.24 30.06
C PRO A 55 -40.80 5.02 29.87
N ALA A 56 -41.02 6.03 30.71
CA ALA A 56 -42.11 6.99 30.58
C ALA A 56 -41.98 7.82 29.27
N PRO A 57 -43.09 8.33 28.70
CA PRO A 57 -43.06 9.04 27.43
C PRO A 57 -42.26 10.34 27.52
N ALA A 58 -41.51 10.62 26.45
CA ALA A 58 -40.59 11.73 26.32
C ALA A 58 -41.32 13.08 26.29
N ALA A 59 -40.93 13.99 27.19
CA ALA A 59 -41.18 15.41 27.03
C ALA A 59 -40.25 15.98 25.93
N ALA A 60 -40.75 17.01 25.25
CA ALA A 60 -40.23 17.61 24.02
C ALA A 60 -38.71 17.88 24.03
N ALA A 61 -38.09 17.64 22.86
CA ALA A 61 -36.68 17.85 22.60
C ALA A 61 -36.36 19.36 22.56
N GLU A 62 -35.71 19.85 23.62
CA GLU A 62 -34.94 21.10 23.54
C GLU A 62 -33.61 20.86 22.81
N THR A 63 -33.30 21.77 21.89
CA THR A 63 -32.07 21.82 21.11
C THR A 63 -30.83 21.95 22.02
N ARG A 64 -30.03 20.88 22.14
CA ARG A 64 -28.74 20.94 22.83
C ARG A 64 -27.76 21.85 22.04
N PRO A 65 -27.14 22.86 22.66
CA PRO A 65 -26.12 23.66 21.99
C PRO A 65 -24.86 22.83 21.77
N THR A 66 -24.23 23.05 20.62
CA THR A 66 -22.92 22.50 20.26
C THR A 66 -21.88 22.97 21.28
N ARG A 67 -21.33 22.05 22.10
CA ARG A 67 -20.31 22.41 23.11
C ARG A 67 -19.02 22.80 22.40
N SER A 68 -18.68 24.07 22.46
CA SER A 68 -17.35 24.59 22.12
C SER A 68 -16.27 23.91 22.98
N PRO A 69 -15.06 23.68 22.44
CA PRO A 69 -13.98 23.05 23.20
C PRO A 69 -13.67 23.90 24.44
N SER A 70 -13.47 23.24 25.59
CA SER A 70 -13.17 23.94 26.83
C SER A 70 -11.92 24.80 26.68
N ARG A 71 -11.90 25.98 27.30
CA ARG A 71 -10.74 26.91 27.27
C ARG A 71 -9.43 26.21 27.66
N ALA A 72 -9.49 25.21 28.54
CA ALA A 72 -8.36 24.37 28.92
C ALA A 72 -7.83 23.51 27.75
N ARG A 73 -8.72 22.86 26.98
CA ARG A 73 -8.34 22.04 25.81
C ARG A 73 -7.79 22.91 24.66
N ALA A 74 -8.35 24.11 24.49
CA ALA A 74 -7.85 25.10 23.54
C ALA A 74 -6.44 25.59 23.91
N ARG A 75 -6.20 25.93 25.19
CA ARG A 75 -4.87 26.33 25.69
C ARG A 75 -3.84 25.21 25.62
N ALA A 76 -4.21 23.97 25.95
CA ALA A 76 -3.32 22.82 25.83
C ALA A 76 -2.91 22.55 24.37
N ARG A 77 -3.85 22.66 23.42
CA ARG A 77 -3.56 22.56 21.99
C ARG A 77 -2.67 23.70 21.49
N ALA A 78 -2.93 24.94 21.93
CA ALA A 78 -2.11 26.09 21.56
C ALA A 78 -0.67 25.98 22.08
N LYS A 79 -0.48 25.46 23.31
CA LYS A 79 0.85 25.21 23.87
C LYS A 79 1.60 24.12 23.10
N LEU A 80 0.94 23.01 22.78
CA LEU A 80 1.54 21.94 21.95
C LEU A 80 1.94 22.42 20.55
N LEU A 81 1.18 23.35 19.96
CA LEU A 81 1.51 23.94 18.65
C LEU A 81 2.62 24.99 18.73
N ALA A 82 2.79 25.65 19.88
CA ALA A 82 3.84 26.65 20.12
C ALA A 82 5.19 26.00 20.48
N ASP A 83 5.16 24.84 21.13
CA ASP A 83 6.34 24.04 21.48
C ASP A 83 6.76 23.08 20.35
N ALA A 84 5.94 22.94 19.30
CA ALA A 84 6.27 22.14 18.13
C ALA A 84 7.29 22.90 17.26
N ASP A 85 8.38 22.23 16.90
CA ASP A 85 9.23 22.62 15.79
C ASP A 85 8.35 22.95 14.56
N THR A 86 8.76 23.91 13.72
CA THR A 86 7.95 24.31 12.54
C THR A 86 7.77 23.16 11.53
N ARG A 87 8.47 22.05 11.75
CA ARG A 87 8.48 20.82 10.96
C ARG A 87 7.47 19.83 11.55
N ASP A 88 6.60 19.27 10.70
CA ASP A 88 5.62 18.24 11.10
C ASP A 88 6.35 16.96 11.56
N PRO A 89 6.32 16.60 12.87
CA PRO A 89 7.05 15.45 13.40
C PRO A 89 6.59 14.12 12.78
N TRP A 90 5.33 14.06 12.33
CA TRP A 90 4.83 12.89 11.64
C TRP A 90 5.50 12.73 10.28
N LEU A 91 5.56 13.79 9.47
CA LEU A 91 6.21 13.74 8.16
C LEU A 91 7.72 13.42 8.28
N ALA A 92 8.39 13.96 9.30
CA ALA A 92 9.79 13.66 9.59
C ALA A 92 10.02 12.17 9.88
N SER A 93 9.06 11.48 10.51
CA SER A 93 9.15 10.03 10.79
C SER A 93 9.03 9.14 9.55
N LEU A 94 8.68 9.71 8.39
CA LEU A 94 8.43 9.00 7.13
C LEU A 94 9.64 8.99 6.19
N SER A 95 10.84 9.28 6.69
CA SER A 95 12.10 9.09 5.97
C SER A 95 13.20 8.67 6.93
N LEU A 96 14.14 7.86 6.44
CA LEU A 96 15.39 7.55 7.16
C LEU A 96 16.47 8.60 6.91
N LEU A 97 16.29 9.47 5.91
CA LEU A 97 17.23 10.55 5.66
C LEU A 97 17.18 11.55 6.81
N PRO A 98 18.34 12.09 7.22
CA PRO A 98 18.35 13.14 8.23
C PRO A 98 17.57 14.35 7.72
N VAL A 99 16.73 14.90 8.59
CA VAL A 99 15.99 16.14 8.32
C VAL A 99 16.96 17.30 8.57
N ASP A 100 17.92 17.49 7.67
CA ASP A 100 19.01 18.44 7.90
C ASP A 100 18.54 19.91 7.87
N ASP A 101 19.21 20.72 8.68
CA ASP A 101 18.93 22.14 8.91
C ASP A 101 19.19 22.97 7.66
N GLY A 102 18.14 23.52 7.04
CA GLY A 102 18.15 24.68 6.14
C GLY A 102 18.94 24.57 4.82
N GLU A 103 20.24 24.28 4.87
CA GLU A 103 21.16 24.26 3.74
C GLU A 103 21.21 22.92 3.01
N ALA A 104 21.20 21.78 3.73
CA ALA A 104 21.23 20.47 3.09
C ALA A 104 19.86 20.00 2.57
N ALA A 105 18.75 20.50 3.13
CA ALA A 105 17.41 20.33 2.56
C ALA A 105 17.25 21.04 1.20
N ALA A 106 17.87 22.21 1.03
CA ALA A 106 17.95 22.90 -0.25
C ALA A 106 18.85 22.11 -1.24
N ALA A 107 19.94 21.51 -0.77
CA ALA A 107 20.78 20.63 -1.58
C ALA A 107 20.09 19.31 -1.97
N ALA A 108 19.27 18.71 -1.11
CA ALA A 108 18.48 17.51 -1.39
C ALA A 108 17.28 17.80 -2.32
N ALA A 109 16.66 18.98 -2.19
CA ALA A 109 15.68 19.47 -3.15
C ALA A 109 16.31 19.80 -4.52
N ALA A 110 17.54 20.33 -4.53
CA ALA A 110 18.32 20.56 -5.75
C ALA A 110 18.86 19.24 -6.35
N ALA A 111 19.08 18.22 -5.53
CA ALA A 111 19.43 16.86 -5.92
C ALA A 111 18.20 15.96 -6.07
N SER A 112 17.09 16.50 -6.62
CA SER A 112 16.01 15.63 -7.09
C SER A 112 16.67 14.59 -8.00
N THR A 113 16.61 13.32 -7.62
CA THR A 113 17.27 12.26 -8.38
C THR A 113 16.68 12.13 -9.80
N GLY A 114 15.64 12.92 -10.12
CA GLY A 114 14.80 12.83 -11.31
C GLY A 114 13.80 11.68 -11.22
N TRP A 115 13.90 10.86 -10.18
CA TRP A 115 13.01 9.75 -9.89
C TRP A 115 11.83 10.20 -9.05
N ALA A 116 10.67 9.59 -9.29
CA ALA A 116 9.50 9.72 -8.44
C ALA A 116 8.76 8.39 -8.36
N ILE A 117 8.27 8.04 -7.18
CA ILE A 117 7.44 6.86 -6.96
C ILE A 117 6.03 7.32 -6.60
N GLY A 118 5.01 6.66 -7.14
CA GLY A 118 3.61 6.87 -6.82
C GLY A 118 2.96 5.58 -6.35
N VAL A 119 2.20 5.62 -5.26
CA VAL A 119 1.61 4.43 -4.64
C VAL A 119 0.13 4.64 -4.34
N ASP A 120 -0.71 3.84 -5.00
CA ASP A 120 -2.07 3.55 -4.52
C ASP A 120 -1.97 2.34 -3.57
N PRO A 121 -2.17 2.53 -2.26
CA PRO A 121 -1.89 1.49 -1.26
C PRO A 121 -2.95 0.39 -1.19
N ASP A 122 -4.09 0.51 -1.87
CA ASP A 122 -5.17 -0.45 -1.73
C ASP A 122 -4.85 -1.80 -2.37
N THR A 123 -5.59 -2.86 -2.02
CA THR A 123 -5.36 -4.21 -2.58
C THR A 123 -5.59 -4.32 -4.09
N GLY A 124 -6.30 -3.36 -4.69
CA GLY A 124 -6.45 -3.23 -6.15
C GLY A 124 -5.60 -2.10 -6.74
N GLY A 125 -4.75 -1.50 -5.91
CA GLY A 125 -3.84 -0.43 -6.26
C GLY A 125 -2.58 -0.93 -6.97
N ALA A 126 -1.62 -0.02 -7.07
CA ALA A 126 -0.37 -0.25 -7.77
C ALA A 126 0.75 0.64 -7.22
N ILE A 127 1.97 0.33 -7.62
CA ILE A 127 3.15 1.18 -7.49
C ILE A 127 3.64 1.56 -8.88
N ALA A 128 3.91 2.85 -9.09
CA ALA A 128 4.50 3.40 -10.30
C ALA A 128 5.86 4.03 -10.00
N VAL A 129 6.78 3.90 -10.94
CA VAL A 129 8.12 4.48 -10.87
C VAL A 129 8.33 5.31 -12.13
N LEU A 130 8.72 6.57 -11.95
CA LEU A 130 9.09 7.47 -13.03
C LEU A 130 10.59 7.70 -12.96
N SER A 131 11.27 7.45 -14.07
CA SER A 131 12.71 7.62 -14.21
C SER A 131 13.07 9.03 -14.70
N PRO A 132 14.31 9.49 -14.53
CA PRO A 132 14.78 10.79 -15.02
C PRO A 132 14.73 10.91 -16.55
N ASP A 133 14.94 9.80 -17.26
CA ASP A 133 14.92 9.70 -18.72
C ASP A 133 13.52 9.81 -19.35
N GLY A 134 12.47 9.91 -18.52
CA GLY A 134 11.08 9.99 -18.94
C GLY A 134 10.40 8.62 -19.06
N SER A 135 11.12 7.52 -18.87
CA SER A 135 10.51 6.19 -18.82
C SER A 135 9.65 6.03 -17.56
N SER A 136 8.64 5.17 -17.67
CA SER A 136 7.74 4.84 -16.57
C SER A 136 7.58 3.32 -16.42
N GLN A 137 7.35 2.86 -15.21
CA GLN A 137 6.99 1.47 -14.91
C GLN A 137 5.81 1.47 -13.93
N VAL A 138 4.96 0.45 -14.01
CA VAL A 138 3.83 0.29 -13.09
C VAL A 138 3.59 -1.18 -12.79
N PHE A 139 3.41 -1.51 -11.52
CA PHE A 139 3.24 -2.86 -11.03
C PHE A 139 1.98 -2.92 -10.16
N ASP A 140 1.13 -3.92 -10.37
CA ASP A 140 -0.02 -4.15 -9.50
C ASP A 140 0.45 -4.55 -8.10
N ASN A 141 -0.29 -4.16 -7.07
CA ASN A 141 0.01 -4.58 -5.70
C ASN A 141 -0.13 -6.11 -5.57
N PRO A 142 0.92 -6.84 -5.16
CA PRO A 142 0.83 -8.27 -4.98
C PRO A 142 -0.04 -8.58 -3.75
N PHE A 143 -0.89 -9.59 -3.86
CA PHE A 143 -1.81 -9.97 -2.80
C PHE A 143 -1.95 -11.49 -2.71
N VAL A 144 -2.29 -11.95 -1.51
CA VAL A 144 -2.68 -13.32 -1.22
C VAL A 144 -4.15 -13.39 -0.82
N HIS A 145 -4.74 -14.56 -1.00
CA HIS A 145 -6.07 -14.86 -0.48
C HIS A 145 -5.94 -15.43 0.93
N ILE A 146 -6.69 -14.88 1.87
CA ILE A 146 -6.79 -15.39 3.24
C ILE A 146 -8.26 -15.63 3.59
N VAL A 147 -8.51 -16.59 4.47
CA VAL A 147 -9.84 -16.79 5.05
C VAL A 147 -9.93 -15.95 6.31
N VAL A 148 -10.88 -15.02 6.35
CA VAL A 148 -11.20 -14.24 7.55
C VAL A 148 -12.62 -14.59 7.95
N SER A 149 -12.74 -15.26 9.10
CA SER A 149 -13.97 -15.93 9.51
C SER A 149 -14.34 -17.02 8.49
N GLU A 150 -15.35 -16.77 7.64
CA GLU A 150 -15.84 -17.72 6.63
C GLU A 150 -15.68 -17.19 5.19
N PHE A 151 -15.11 -15.99 5.04
CA PHE A 151 -15.01 -15.32 3.74
C PHE A 151 -13.56 -15.26 3.26
N ILE A 152 -13.36 -15.54 1.97
CA ILE A 152 -12.08 -15.31 1.30
C ILE A 152 -11.92 -13.80 1.08
N ARG A 153 -10.81 -13.24 1.57
CA ARG A 153 -10.43 -11.84 1.46
C ARG A 153 -9.04 -11.72 0.84
N LYS A 154 -8.78 -10.60 0.17
CA LYS A 154 -7.44 -10.27 -0.32
C LYS A 154 -6.67 -9.51 0.76
N ARG A 155 -5.39 -9.81 0.91
CA ARG A 155 -4.43 -9.05 1.71
C ARG A 155 -3.17 -8.84 0.89
N LEU A 156 -2.54 -7.68 1.07
CA LEU A 156 -1.25 -7.42 0.46
C LEU A 156 -0.23 -8.49 0.89
N ASP A 157 0.59 -8.91 -0.06
CA ASP A 157 1.70 -9.81 0.19
C ASP A 157 2.93 -8.98 0.57
N THR A 158 3.20 -8.89 1.87
CA THR A 158 4.33 -8.13 2.41
C THR A 158 5.67 -8.56 1.81
N LYS A 159 5.88 -9.86 1.59
CA LYS A 159 7.14 -10.39 1.09
C LYS A 159 7.36 -9.91 -0.34
N SER A 160 6.37 -10.13 -1.19
CA SER A 160 6.44 -9.77 -2.61
C SER A 160 6.56 -8.25 -2.80
N ILE A 161 5.94 -7.43 -1.94
CA ILE A 161 6.12 -5.96 -1.95
C ILE A 161 7.58 -5.60 -1.65
N ILE A 162 8.18 -6.17 -0.61
CA ILE A 162 9.56 -5.86 -0.24
C ILE A 162 10.55 -6.33 -1.33
N GLU A 163 10.33 -7.51 -1.90
CA GLU A 163 11.13 -8.02 -3.03
C GLU A 163 11.01 -7.12 -4.26
N LEU A 164 9.79 -6.64 -4.58
CA LEU A 164 9.55 -5.67 -5.64
C LEU A 164 10.33 -4.38 -5.39
N LEU A 165 10.22 -3.79 -4.20
CA LEU A 165 10.91 -2.53 -3.85
C LEU A 165 12.44 -2.65 -3.94
N ARG A 166 13.00 -3.79 -3.54
CA ARG A 166 14.45 -4.07 -3.64
C ARG A 166 14.93 -4.25 -5.09
N GLY A 167 14.03 -4.61 -5.99
CA GLY A 167 14.32 -4.78 -7.42
C GLY A 167 14.11 -3.53 -8.26
N LEU A 168 13.71 -2.39 -7.66
CA LEU A 168 13.55 -1.14 -8.36
C LEU A 168 14.91 -0.46 -8.61
N ASP A 169 15.05 0.18 -9.77
CA ASP A 169 16.24 0.96 -10.12
C ASP A 169 16.30 2.33 -9.39
N ALA A 170 15.18 2.74 -8.76
CA ALA A 170 15.10 4.00 -8.04
C ALA A 170 16.05 4.01 -6.83
N PRO A 171 16.98 4.98 -6.72
CA PRO A 171 17.94 5.00 -5.64
C PRO A 171 17.30 5.35 -4.28
N PRO A 172 17.94 4.97 -3.15
CA PRO A 172 17.56 5.47 -1.82
C PRO A 172 17.47 7.00 -1.79
N GLY A 173 16.54 7.52 -1.00
CA GLY A 173 16.20 8.93 -0.93
C GLY A 173 15.16 9.39 -1.96
N THR A 174 14.84 8.56 -2.97
CA THR A 174 13.73 8.85 -3.90
C THR A 174 12.42 9.06 -3.13
N THR A 175 11.68 10.09 -3.52
CA THR A 175 10.40 10.43 -2.89
C THR A 175 9.28 9.52 -3.42
N ALA A 176 8.57 8.88 -2.49
CA ALA A 176 7.39 8.07 -2.76
C ALA A 176 6.12 8.79 -2.30
N TYR A 177 5.31 9.20 -3.27
CA TYR A 177 4.02 9.85 -3.07
C TYR A 177 2.93 8.79 -2.92
N ILE A 178 2.39 8.66 -1.72
CA ILE A 178 1.38 7.66 -1.39
C ILE A 178 0.03 8.33 -1.17
N GLU A 179 -1.04 7.77 -1.73
CA GLU A 179 -2.38 8.28 -1.42
C GLU A 179 -2.67 8.14 0.07
N LYS A 180 -3.06 9.24 0.71
CA LYS A 180 -3.42 9.25 2.11
C LYS A 180 -4.72 8.47 2.30
N SER A 181 -4.57 7.33 2.96
CA SER A 181 -5.66 6.44 3.32
C SER A 181 -6.78 7.18 4.09
N SER A 182 -8.00 7.06 3.59
CA SER A 182 -9.21 7.57 4.23
C SER A 182 -10.28 6.48 4.18
N PRO A 183 -10.56 5.78 5.29
CA PRO A 183 -11.56 4.71 5.29
C PRO A 183 -12.92 5.27 4.89
N PHE A 184 -13.62 4.55 4.03
CA PHE A 184 -14.87 5.06 3.49
C PHE A 184 -16.00 4.94 4.54
N PRO A 185 -16.87 5.95 4.72
CA PRO A 185 -17.85 5.95 5.82
C PRO A 185 -18.82 4.77 5.80
N THR A 186 -19.09 4.21 4.62
CA THR A 186 -19.99 3.05 4.45
C THR A 186 -19.29 1.71 4.67
N ASP A 187 -17.97 1.70 4.84
CA ASP A 187 -17.23 0.48 5.11
C ASP A 187 -17.46 0.00 6.55
N GLY A 188 -17.51 -1.32 6.71
CA GLY A 188 -17.52 -1.94 8.03
C GLY A 188 -16.16 -1.85 8.72
N LYS A 189 -16.13 -2.17 10.03
CA LYS A 189 -14.91 -2.17 10.87
C LYS A 189 -13.74 -2.94 10.25
N LEU A 190 -14.02 -4.07 9.60
CA LEU A 190 -13.01 -4.89 8.91
C LEU A 190 -12.43 -4.20 7.67
N GLY A 191 -13.22 -3.40 6.96
CA GLY A 191 -12.77 -2.56 5.85
C GLY A 191 -11.82 -1.48 6.35
N TRP A 192 -12.19 -0.78 7.42
CA TRP A 192 -11.33 0.26 8.01
C TRP A 192 -9.99 -0.31 8.50
N TRP A 193 -10.02 -1.47 9.15
CA TRP A 193 -8.80 -2.17 9.54
C TRP A 193 -7.96 -2.56 8.32
N SER A 194 -8.59 -3.08 7.27
CA SER A 194 -7.91 -3.45 6.02
C SER A 194 -7.18 -2.27 5.39
N THR A 195 -7.88 -1.15 5.27
CA THR A 195 -7.38 0.09 4.66
C THR A 195 -6.22 0.66 5.49
N GLY A 196 -6.32 0.66 6.82
CA GLY A 196 -5.22 1.05 7.70
C GLY A 196 -4.02 0.09 7.65
N PHE A 197 -4.26 -1.22 7.60
CA PHE A 197 -3.22 -2.24 7.47
C PHE A 197 -2.42 -2.05 6.17
N SER A 198 -3.11 -1.92 5.03
CA SER A 198 -2.45 -1.73 3.74
C SER A 198 -1.61 -0.46 3.71
N TYR A 199 -2.15 0.65 4.23
CA TYR A 199 -1.45 1.93 4.28
C TYR A 199 -0.19 1.88 5.16
N GLY A 200 -0.30 1.30 6.37
CA GLY A 200 0.84 1.14 7.27
C GLY A 200 1.92 0.20 6.71
N LEU A 201 1.51 -0.88 6.04
CA LEU A 201 2.43 -1.81 5.37
C LEU A 201 3.25 -1.10 4.29
N TRP A 202 2.59 -0.32 3.43
CA TRP A 202 3.27 0.43 2.38
C TRP A 202 4.24 1.47 2.94
N ILE A 203 3.81 2.27 3.92
CA ILE A 203 4.69 3.25 4.58
C ILE A 203 5.94 2.57 5.13
N ALA A 204 5.76 1.52 5.93
CA ALA A 204 6.89 0.84 6.57
C ALA A 204 7.82 0.20 5.52
N ALA A 205 7.26 -0.42 4.48
CA ALA A 205 8.06 -1.05 3.42
C ALA A 205 8.87 -0.02 2.61
N LEU A 206 8.29 1.13 2.29
CA LEU A 206 8.96 2.21 1.56
C LEU A 206 10.10 2.82 2.40
N VAL A 207 9.81 3.19 3.65
CA VAL A 207 10.80 3.78 4.57
C VAL A 207 11.94 2.80 4.82
N ALA A 208 11.63 1.53 5.09
CA ALA A 208 12.65 0.49 5.29
C ALA A 208 13.47 0.19 4.03
N SER A 209 12.97 0.53 2.84
CA SER A 209 13.71 0.45 1.57
C SER A 209 14.52 1.71 1.27
N GLY A 210 14.53 2.68 2.19
CA GLY A 210 15.30 3.92 2.06
C GLY A 210 14.60 5.03 1.28
N PHE A 211 13.30 4.91 0.97
CA PHE A 211 12.54 5.96 0.30
C PHE A 211 11.97 6.98 1.29
N SER A 212 11.82 8.22 0.84
CA SER A 212 11.16 9.29 1.60
C SER A 212 9.68 9.32 1.27
N VAL A 213 8.80 9.08 2.22
CA VAL A 213 7.35 8.95 1.95
C VAL A 213 6.63 10.28 2.18
N VAL A 214 5.85 10.69 1.18
CA VAL A 214 5.00 11.89 1.24
C VAL A 214 3.54 11.49 1.06
N PRO A 215 2.72 11.51 2.12
CA PRO A 215 1.28 11.31 2.03
C PRO A 215 0.58 12.43 1.25
N VAL A 216 -0.18 12.08 0.22
CA VAL A 216 -0.94 13.04 -0.60
C VAL A 216 -2.44 12.74 -0.49
N ALA A 217 -3.23 13.74 -0.12
CA ALA A 217 -4.69 13.58 -0.07
C ALA A 217 -5.27 13.35 -1.46
N SER A 218 -6.26 12.47 -1.57
CA SER A 218 -6.94 12.13 -2.83
C SER A 218 -7.45 13.36 -3.59
N GLN A 219 -8.02 14.30 -2.84
CA GLN A 219 -8.56 15.56 -3.34
C GLN A 219 -7.47 16.46 -3.94
N THR A 220 -6.26 16.44 -3.39
CA THR A 220 -5.15 17.31 -3.80
C THR A 220 -4.65 16.93 -5.20
N TRP A 221 -4.25 15.68 -5.39
CA TRP A 221 -3.73 15.25 -6.69
C TRP A 221 -4.84 15.17 -7.75
N LYS A 222 -6.08 14.81 -7.37
CA LYS A 222 -7.23 14.84 -8.29
C LYS A 222 -7.55 16.27 -8.74
N ALA A 223 -7.48 17.27 -7.84
CA ALA A 223 -7.67 18.66 -8.20
C ALA A 223 -6.58 19.16 -9.17
N TYR A 224 -5.32 18.77 -8.91
CA TYR A 224 -4.18 19.14 -9.76
C TYR A 224 -4.37 18.72 -11.22
N PHE A 225 -4.89 17.51 -11.47
CA PHE A 225 -5.20 17.02 -12.83
C PHE A 225 -6.62 17.37 -13.31
N GLY A 226 -7.36 18.18 -12.56
CA GLY A 226 -8.73 18.53 -12.91
C GLY A 226 -9.73 17.36 -12.83
N LEU A 227 -9.40 16.26 -12.15
CA LEU A 227 -10.25 15.06 -12.01
C LEU A 227 -11.34 15.23 -10.92
N THR A 228 -11.41 16.39 -10.28
CA THR A 228 -12.49 16.72 -9.34
C THR A 228 -13.82 16.83 -10.05
N ARG A 229 -14.90 16.33 -9.40
CA ARG A 229 -16.29 16.37 -9.89
C ARG A 229 -16.55 15.52 -11.15
N SER A 230 -15.72 14.53 -11.42
CA SER A 230 -15.97 13.54 -12.47
C SER A 230 -17.16 12.62 -12.11
N GLY A 231 -18.03 12.34 -13.08
CA GLY A 231 -19.08 11.32 -12.96
C GLY A 231 -18.52 9.88 -12.99
N SER A 232 -17.31 9.71 -13.53
CA SER A 232 -16.61 8.42 -13.66
C SER A 232 -15.14 8.53 -13.27
N PRO A 233 -14.81 8.79 -11.98
CA PRO A 233 -13.45 9.15 -11.55
C PRO A 233 -12.39 8.08 -11.86
N LYS A 234 -12.79 6.80 -11.95
CA LYS A 234 -11.91 5.68 -12.30
C LYS A 234 -11.62 5.56 -13.80
N ASP A 235 -12.54 6.00 -14.65
CA ASP A 235 -12.34 5.97 -16.09
C ASP A 235 -11.54 7.20 -16.53
N ASP A 236 -11.87 8.35 -15.95
CA ASP A 236 -11.18 9.62 -16.13
C ASP A 236 -9.71 9.55 -15.67
N SER A 237 -9.41 8.88 -14.55
CA SER A 237 -8.02 8.67 -14.12
C SER A 237 -7.22 7.83 -15.12
N ARG A 238 -7.81 6.76 -15.68
CA ARG A 238 -7.17 5.92 -16.72
C ARG A 238 -6.90 6.70 -17.99
N GLN A 239 -7.84 7.56 -18.41
CA GLN A 239 -7.66 8.44 -19.56
C GLN A 239 -6.54 9.45 -19.32
N ALA A 240 -6.57 10.17 -18.20
CA ALA A 240 -5.53 11.14 -17.84
C ALA A 240 -4.14 10.50 -17.77
N ALA A 241 -4.02 9.33 -17.14
CA ALA A 241 -2.76 8.59 -17.10
C ALA A 241 -2.30 8.14 -18.50
N SER A 242 -3.22 7.76 -19.39
CA SER A 242 -2.87 7.37 -20.76
C SER A 242 -2.42 8.55 -21.62
N ILE A 243 -2.92 9.76 -21.34
CA ILE A 243 -2.44 11.01 -21.99
C ILE A 243 -1.02 11.34 -21.53
N LEU A 244 -0.74 11.26 -20.23
CA LEU A 244 0.59 11.53 -19.69
C LEU A 244 1.63 10.45 -20.03
N PHE A 245 1.19 9.20 -20.14
CA PHE A 245 2.05 8.04 -20.40
C PHE A 245 1.47 7.22 -21.56
N PRO A 246 1.62 7.68 -22.82
CA PRO A 246 1.04 7.01 -23.99
C PRO A 246 1.52 5.56 -24.17
N ASP A 247 2.75 5.27 -23.78
CA ASP A 247 3.35 3.94 -23.79
C ASP A 247 2.68 2.97 -22.79
N LYS A 248 1.92 3.48 -21.81
CA LYS A 248 1.12 2.69 -20.86
C LYS A 248 -0.34 2.52 -21.24
N ALA A 249 -0.81 3.09 -22.35
CA ALA A 249 -2.22 3.01 -22.76
C ALA A 249 -2.76 1.57 -22.80
N LEU A 250 -1.98 0.61 -23.31
CA LEU A 250 -2.34 -0.81 -23.32
C LEU A 250 -2.44 -1.40 -21.90
N SER A 251 -1.60 -0.95 -20.98
CA SER A 251 -1.64 -1.36 -19.56
C SER A 251 -2.74 -0.66 -18.76
N LEU A 252 -3.50 0.28 -19.36
CA LEU A 252 -4.56 1.08 -18.74
C LEU A 252 -5.96 0.88 -19.37
N ASN A 253 -6.07 0.07 -20.42
CA ASN A 253 -7.30 -0.10 -21.21
C ASN A 253 -8.50 -0.76 -20.47
N ARG A 254 -8.28 -1.56 -19.42
CA ARG A 254 -9.35 -2.26 -18.68
C ARG A 254 -9.79 -1.51 -17.43
N LYS A 255 -11.08 -1.59 -17.08
CA LYS A 255 -11.65 -0.95 -15.86
C LYS A 255 -10.91 -1.32 -14.57
N LYS A 256 -10.35 -2.53 -14.50
CA LYS A 256 -9.55 -2.98 -13.34
C LYS A 256 -8.20 -2.26 -13.20
N HIS A 257 -7.71 -1.56 -14.23
CA HIS A 257 -6.42 -0.87 -14.22
C HIS A 257 -6.48 0.55 -13.62
N HIS A 258 -7.55 0.89 -12.89
CA HIS A 258 -7.65 2.20 -12.24
C HIS A 258 -6.56 2.41 -11.19
N GLY A 259 -6.20 1.40 -10.40
CA GLY A 259 -5.10 1.51 -9.43
C GLY A 259 -3.75 1.83 -10.07
N ARG A 260 -3.47 1.23 -11.24
CA ARG A 260 -2.28 1.57 -12.06
C ARG A 260 -2.28 3.04 -12.47
N ALA A 261 -3.45 3.55 -12.89
CA ALA A 261 -3.60 4.94 -13.28
C ALA A 261 -3.43 5.88 -12.09
N GLU A 262 -4.02 5.59 -10.93
CA GLU A 262 -3.87 6.42 -9.73
C GLU A 262 -2.41 6.44 -9.24
N ALA A 263 -1.69 5.32 -9.27
CA ALA A 263 -0.26 5.26 -8.97
C ALA A 263 0.59 6.12 -9.92
N LEU A 264 0.37 6.01 -11.24
CA LEU A 264 1.06 6.83 -12.24
C LEU A 264 0.78 8.33 -12.04
N LEU A 265 -0.47 8.69 -11.76
CA LEU A 265 -0.86 10.09 -11.52
C LEU A 265 -0.27 10.64 -10.22
N LEU A 266 -0.16 9.84 -9.15
CA LEU A 266 0.52 10.24 -7.92
C LEU A 266 2.00 10.54 -8.17
N ALA A 267 2.69 9.68 -8.93
CA ALA A 267 4.09 9.91 -9.29
C ALA A 267 4.23 11.16 -10.17
N ALA A 268 3.32 11.34 -11.14
CA ALA A 268 3.27 12.50 -12.02
C ALA A 268 3.03 13.81 -11.25
N TYR A 269 2.11 13.78 -10.26
CA TYR A 269 1.85 14.90 -9.36
C TYR A 269 3.11 15.27 -8.58
N GLY A 270 3.79 14.27 -8.01
CA GLY A 270 5.04 14.45 -7.30
C GLY A 270 6.19 15.01 -8.15
N LYS A 271 6.20 14.68 -9.45
CA LYS A 271 7.17 15.18 -10.43
C LYS A 271 6.73 16.52 -11.07
N GLY A 272 5.53 17.00 -10.77
CA GLY A 272 4.99 18.26 -11.31
C GLY A 272 4.64 18.21 -12.81
N LEU A 273 4.29 17.04 -13.34
CA LEU A 273 3.87 16.89 -14.74
C LEU A 273 2.48 17.50 -14.96
N VAL A 274 2.29 18.21 -16.08
CA VAL A 274 1.04 18.88 -16.40
C VAL A 274 0.31 18.15 -17.53
N LEU A 275 -1.01 17.98 -17.40
CA LEU A 275 -1.84 17.46 -18.48
C LEU A 275 -1.91 18.46 -19.64
N PRO A 276 -1.66 18.04 -20.89
CA PRO A 276 -1.84 18.89 -22.07
C PRO A 276 -3.27 19.43 -22.14
N SER A 277 -3.41 20.74 -22.28
CA SER A 277 -4.69 21.40 -22.48
C SER A 277 -5.30 21.02 -23.84
N GLY A 278 -6.47 20.39 -23.82
CA GLY A 278 -7.26 20.08 -25.04
C GLY A 278 -7.49 18.59 -25.32
N GLU A 279 -6.74 17.68 -24.71
CA GLU A 279 -6.88 16.23 -24.95
C GLU A 279 -7.77 15.51 -23.94
N PHE A 280 -8.09 16.17 -22.82
CA PHE A 280 -8.87 15.59 -21.74
C PHE A 280 -10.30 16.14 -21.70
N SER A 281 -11.24 15.35 -22.20
CA SER A 281 -12.69 15.57 -22.03
C SER A 281 -13.19 14.79 -20.83
N LYS A 282 -13.69 15.48 -19.81
CA LYS A 282 -14.29 14.85 -18.62
C LYS A 282 -15.63 14.23 -18.97
N THR A 283 -15.91 13.08 -18.38
CA THR A 283 -17.27 12.55 -18.35
C THR A 283 -18.01 13.25 -17.20
N LEU A 284 -18.93 14.16 -17.57
CA LEU A 284 -19.77 14.91 -16.62
C LEU A 284 -20.98 14.09 -16.18
#